data_AF-A0A961BYM8-F1
#
_entry.id   AF-A0A961BYM8-F1
#
_cell.length_a   1.000
_cell.length_b   1.000
_cell.length_c   1.000
_cell.angle_alpha   90.00
_cell.angle_beta   90.00
_cell.angle_gamma   90.00
#
_symmetry.space_group_name_H-M   'P 1'
#
loop_
_entity.id
_entity.type
_entity.pdbx_description
1 polymer ?
#
loop_
_entity_poly.entity_id
_entity_poly.type
_entity_poly.pdbx_seq_one_letter_code
_entity_poly.pdbx_strand_id
1 'polypeptide(L)'
;MAECHPVAYQWVTEAKLRGARVIHVDPRFTRTSAVADRHIPIRAGSDVILLGALINHVLTTETYFRDYVQAYTNATMLVSDDFQDTEDLGGVFSGYDPETGQYDLTSWAYKSRAAGEEKVGEPGPEEHGAEQAAVAEGQAYGSGGPPLDHALIERDPTMTDPRCVLQVLRRHYARYTPALVTEVCGIGREDFDYLARSIVENSGRERTTMFAYAVGWTQHSLGAQFIRTSAILQLLMGNVGRPGGGIMALRGHASIQGASDIPTLFNLLPGYLPMPVAGKHESLGQYLEAVFSKRQKGFWTKADTYMVSLLKAWWG
;
A
#
# COMPACT_ATOMS: atom_id res chain seq x y z
N MET A 1 4.80 -3.18 -21.47
CA MET A 1 4.17 -1.88 -21.81
C MET A 1 4.14 -1.61 -23.32
N ALA A 2 5.21 -1.91 -24.08
CA ALA A 2 5.27 -1.65 -25.52
C ALA A 2 4.20 -2.35 -26.37
N GLU A 3 3.60 -3.44 -25.86
CA GLU A 3 2.53 -4.18 -26.56
C GLU A 3 1.12 -3.75 -26.10
N CYS A 4 0.92 -3.64 -24.78
CA CYS A 4 -0.40 -3.37 -24.20
C CYS A 4 -0.74 -1.87 -24.14
N HIS A 5 0.27 -1.00 -24.13
CA HIS A 5 0.14 0.46 -24.06
C HIS A 5 1.15 1.14 -25.00
N PRO A 6 1.12 0.83 -26.31
CA PRO A 6 2.19 1.20 -27.25
C PRO A 6 2.38 2.71 -27.38
N VAL A 7 1.31 3.49 -27.39
CA VAL A 7 1.39 4.96 -27.47
C VAL A 7 2.03 5.55 -26.20
N ALA A 8 1.67 5.02 -25.02
CA ALA A 8 2.26 5.47 -23.77
C ALA A 8 3.76 5.14 -23.68
N TYR A 9 4.23 4.10 -24.40
CA TYR A 9 5.64 3.73 -24.44
C TYR A 9 6.53 4.80 -25.06
N GLN A 10 5.98 5.72 -25.87
CA GLN A 10 6.72 6.89 -26.35
C GLN A 10 7.37 7.65 -25.20
N TRP A 11 6.67 7.83 -24.07
CA TRP A 11 7.21 8.54 -22.91
C TRP A 11 8.31 7.79 -22.18
N VAL A 12 8.29 6.45 -22.26
CA VAL A 12 9.40 5.61 -21.76
C VAL A 12 10.64 5.81 -22.65
N THR A 13 10.46 5.86 -23.97
CA THR A 13 11.54 6.17 -24.92
C THR A 13 12.12 7.56 -24.67
N GLU A 14 11.28 8.58 -24.49
CA GLU A 14 11.72 9.95 -24.15
C GLU A 14 12.50 10.00 -22.82
N ALA A 15 12.04 9.28 -21.80
CA ALA A 15 12.78 9.18 -20.54
C ALA A 15 14.14 8.51 -20.74
N LYS A 16 14.20 7.45 -21.55
CA LYS A 16 15.45 6.76 -21.90
C LYS A 16 16.44 7.66 -22.65
N LEU A 17 15.95 8.47 -23.60
CA LEU A 17 16.76 9.47 -24.30
C LEU A 17 17.34 10.54 -23.35
N ARG A 18 16.66 10.80 -22.22
CA ARG A 18 17.14 11.68 -21.14
C ARG A 18 18.03 10.97 -20.11
N GLY A 19 18.40 9.71 -20.36
CA GLY A 19 19.32 8.94 -19.52
C GLY A 19 18.66 8.03 -18.49
N ALA A 20 17.33 7.85 -18.51
CA ALA A 20 16.68 6.85 -17.67
C ALA A 20 17.03 5.43 -18.13
N ARG A 21 17.22 4.51 -17.17
CA ARG A 21 17.38 3.08 -17.45
C ARG A 21 16.02 2.42 -17.47
N VAL A 22 15.76 1.61 -18.49
CA VAL A 22 14.55 0.80 -18.61
C VAL A 22 14.89 -0.65 -18.31
N ILE A 23 14.38 -1.17 -17.19
CA ILE A 23 14.57 -2.57 -16.79
C ILE A 23 13.25 -3.30 -16.93
N HIS A 24 13.26 -4.44 -17.63
CA HIS A 24 12.07 -5.27 -17.82
C HIS A 24 12.22 -6.58 -17.07
N VAL A 25 11.46 -6.76 -15.99
CA VAL A 25 11.39 -8.00 -15.23
C VAL A 25 10.15 -8.77 -15.66
N ASP A 26 10.32 -9.84 -16.42
CA ASP A 26 9.21 -10.61 -17.00
C ASP A 26 9.67 -12.06 -17.28
N PRO A 27 8.83 -13.09 -17.04
CA PRO A 27 9.15 -14.48 -17.39
C PRO A 27 9.49 -14.68 -18.87
N ARG A 28 9.04 -13.78 -19.75
CA ARG A 28 9.20 -13.87 -21.20
C ARG A 28 10.03 -12.71 -21.71
N PHE A 29 10.80 -12.98 -22.76
CA PHE A 29 11.36 -11.93 -23.59
C PHE A 29 10.28 -11.41 -24.55
N THR A 30 9.87 -10.15 -24.40
CA THR A 30 8.77 -9.52 -25.14
C THR A 30 9.25 -8.35 -26.01
N ARG A 31 8.36 -7.68 -26.76
CA ARG A 31 8.73 -6.45 -27.47
C ARG A 31 9.16 -5.34 -26.53
N THR A 32 8.72 -5.35 -25.26
CA THR A 32 9.23 -4.42 -24.24
C THR A 32 10.68 -4.77 -23.88
N SER A 33 11.01 -6.07 -23.79
CA SER A 33 12.38 -6.55 -23.50
C SER A 33 13.36 -6.15 -24.60
N ALA A 34 12.93 -6.24 -25.86
CA ALA A 34 13.76 -5.91 -27.03
C ALA A 34 14.27 -4.47 -27.06
N VAL A 35 13.64 -3.55 -26.32
CA VAL A 35 14.01 -2.12 -26.26
C VAL A 35 14.39 -1.66 -24.85
N ALA A 36 14.37 -2.56 -23.86
CA ALA A 36 14.85 -2.31 -22.51
C ALA A 36 16.39 -2.30 -22.47
N ASP A 37 16.99 -1.68 -21.46
CA ASP A 37 18.43 -1.74 -21.21
C ASP A 37 18.86 -3.07 -20.59
N ARG A 38 17.97 -3.68 -19.80
CA ARG A 38 18.16 -5.02 -19.22
C ARG A 38 16.82 -5.75 -19.16
N HIS A 39 16.80 -6.98 -19.64
CA HIS A 39 15.73 -7.95 -19.36
C HIS A 39 16.21 -8.87 -18.24
N ILE A 40 15.37 -9.06 -17.22
CA ILE A 40 15.64 -9.97 -16.10
C ILE A 40 14.50 -10.99 -16.09
N PRO A 41 14.77 -12.27 -16.41
CA PRO A 41 13.75 -13.30 -16.37
C PRO A 41 13.35 -13.60 -14.91
N ILE A 42 12.06 -13.76 -14.66
CA ILE A 42 11.52 -14.10 -13.34
C ILE A 42 10.53 -15.27 -13.46
N ARG A 43 10.51 -16.17 -12.47
CA ARG A 43 9.45 -17.18 -12.34
C ARG A 43 8.12 -16.51 -12.00
N ALA A 44 7.09 -16.75 -12.80
CA ALA A 44 5.77 -16.15 -12.59
C ALA A 44 5.22 -16.44 -11.17
N GLY A 45 4.72 -15.41 -10.49
CA GLY A 45 4.17 -15.51 -9.14
C GLY A 45 5.20 -15.44 -8.01
N SER A 46 6.49 -15.23 -8.32
CA SER A 46 7.55 -15.09 -7.32
C SER A 46 7.90 -13.62 -6.99
N ASP A 47 7.16 -12.65 -7.55
CA ASP A 47 7.45 -11.22 -7.49
C ASP A 47 7.55 -10.68 -6.05
N VAL A 48 6.74 -11.19 -5.12
CA VAL A 48 6.82 -10.79 -3.70
C VAL A 48 8.19 -11.09 -3.08
N ILE A 49 8.86 -12.17 -3.50
CA ILE A 49 10.19 -12.52 -3.01
C ILE A 49 11.23 -11.53 -3.54
N LEU A 50 11.17 -11.20 -4.84
CA LEU A 50 12.05 -10.20 -5.45
C LEU A 50 11.88 -8.84 -4.77
N LEU A 51 10.64 -8.35 -4.66
CA LEU A 51 10.33 -7.06 -4.05
C LEU A 51 10.71 -7.05 -2.56
N GLY A 52 10.44 -8.14 -1.83
CA GLY A 52 10.84 -8.28 -0.44
C GLY A 52 12.36 -8.24 -0.23
N ALA A 53 13.12 -8.87 -1.13
CA ALA A 53 14.58 -8.85 -1.07
C ALA A 53 15.17 -7.47 -1.42
N LEU A 54 14.53 -6.73 -2.32
CA LEU A 54 14.88 -5.33 -2.60
C LEU A 54 14.61 -4.44 -1.37
N ILE A 55 13.49 -4.64 -0.67
CA ILE A 55 13.21 -3.94 0.59
C ILE A 55 14.26 -4.31 1.64
N ASN A 56 14.56 -5.60 1.80
CA ASN A 56 15.60 -6.05 2.72
C ASN A 56 16.96 -5.40 2.42
N HIS A 57 17.37 -5.37 1.14
CA HIS A 57 18.60 -4.69 0.72
C HIS A 57 18.59 -3.20 1.12
N VAL A 58 17.51 -2.49 0.82
CA VAL A 58 17.35 -1.06 1.15
C VAL A 58 17.40 -0.80 2.67
N LEU A 59 16.74 -1.64 3.46
CA LEU A 59 16.70 -1.50 4.92
C LEU A 59 18.04 -1.86 5.56
N THR A 60 18.69 -2.93 5.11
CA THR A 60 19.98 -3.39 5.67
C THR A 60 21.13 -2.46 5.35
N THR A 61 21.15 -1.89 4.15
CA THR A 61 22.17 -0.91 3.71
C THR A 61 21.83 0.54 4.07
N GLU A 62 20.65 0.77 4.65
CA GLU A 62 20.13 2.07 5.05
C GLU A 62 20.10 3.11 3.91
N THR A 63 19.93 2.66 2.68
CA THR A 63 19.89 3.52 1.49
C THR A 63 18.53 4.16 1.25
N TYR A 64 17.56 4.01 2.15
CA TYR A 64 16.25 4.65 2.05
C TYR A 64 16.35 6.16 2.24
N PHE A 65 15.44 6.91 1.62
CA PHE A 65 15.39 8.36 1.75
C PHE A 65 14.83 8.73 3.14
N ARG A 66 15.73 8.81 4.12
CA ARG A 66 15.41 8.99 5.54
C ARG A 66 14.45 10.15 5.83
N ASP A 67 14.71 11.37 5.34
CA ASP A 67 13.81 12.51 5.62
C ASP A 67 12.40 12.27 5.09
N TYR A 68 12.29 11.69 3.88
CA TYR A 68 11.00 11.38 3.27
C TYR A 68 10.27 10.31 4.09
N VAL A 69 10.97 9.22 4.44
CA VAL A 69 10.41 8.11 5.21
C VAL A 69 9.91 8.60 6.56
N GLN A 70 10.72 9.38 7.29
CA GLN A 70 10.37 9.91 8.60
C GLN A 70 9.17 10.87 8.55
N ALA A 71 9.11 11.74 7.53
CA ALA A 71 8.11 12.81 7.46
C ALA A 71 6.77 12.39 6.83
N TYR A 72 6.81 11.49 5.84
CA TYR A 72 5.66 11.24 4.95
C TYR A 72 5.14 9.81 4.99
N THR A 73 5.71 8.96 5.86
CA THR A 73 5.22 7.59 6.07
C THR A 73 4.86 7.37 7.54
N ASN A 74 4.35 6.18 7.84
CA ASN A 74 4.08 5.72 9.19
C ASN A 74 5.30 5.08 9.88
N ALA A 75 6.50 5.17 9.30
CA ALA A 75 7.72 4.52 9.80
C ALA A 75 8.03 4.77 11.29
N THR A 76 7.64 5.94 11.80
CA THR A 76 7.84 6.35 13.19
C THR A 76 6.76 5.86 14.16
N MET A 77 5.60 5.41 13.66
CA MET A 77 4.47 4.99 14.50
C MET A 77 4.79 3.68 15.20
N LEU A 78 4.43 3.55 16.48
CA LEU A 78 4.58 2.31 17.24
C LEU A 78 3.38 1.38 16.99
N VAL A 79 3.65 0.11 16.75
CA VAL A 79 2.63 -0.95 16.63
C VAL A 79 2.22 -1.45 18.02
N SER A 80 0.94 -1.76 18.22
CA SER A 80 0.39 -2.33 19.47
C SER A 80 1.23 -3.47 19.98
N ASP A 81 1.48 -3.59 21.28
CA ASP A 81 2.30 -4.63 21.92
C ASP A 81 1.78 -6.07 21.66
N ASP A 82 0.52 -6.22 21.28
CA ASP A 82 -0.10 -7.51 20.95
C ASP A 82 0.21 -8.02 19.53
N PHE A 83 0.77 -7.17 18.65
CA PHE A 83 1.14 -7.60 17.30
C PHE A 83 2.28 -8.62 17.32
N GLN A 84 2.07 -9.75 16.66
CA GLN A 84 3.09 -10.77 16.38
C GLN A 84 3.20 -11.00 14.88
N ASP A 85 4.44 -11.09 14.39
CA ASP A 85 4.75 -11.21 12.98
C ASP A 85 4.74 -12.69 12.53
N THR A 86 4.76 -12.93 11.21
CA THR A 86 4.81 -14.28 10.65
C THR A 86 6.04 -15.07 11.08
N GLU A 87 7.13 -14.39 11.42
CA GLU A 87 8.34 -15.04 11.95
C GLU A 87 8.16 -15.54 13.38
N ASP A 88 7.29 -14.89 14.16
CA ASP A 88 7.02 -15.26 15.54
C ASP A 88 6.02 -16.44 15.62
N LEU A 89 5.18 -16.60 14.59
CA LEU A 89 4.05 -17.55 14.55
C LEU A 89 4.09 -18.53 13.37
N GLY A 90 5.27 -18.79 12.79
CA GLY A 90 5.45 -19.88 11.82
C GLY A 90 4.74 -19.70 10.48
N GLY A 91 4.60 -18.45 10.01
CA GLY A 91 4.06 -18.13 8.68
C GLY A 91 2.69 -17.46 8.68
N VAL A 92 2.06 -17.27 9.84
CA VAL A 92 0.79 -16.54 10.01
C VAL A 92 0.98 -15.34 10.94
N PHE A 93 0.18 -14.30 10.80
CA PHE A 93 0.21 -13.16 11.74
C PHE A 93 -0.61 -13.46 13.01
N SER A 94 -0.48 -12.61 14.03
CA SER A 94 -1.40 -12.64 15.18
C SER A 94 -2.85 -12.47 14.73
N GLY A 95 -3.76 -13.21 15.38
CA GLY A 95 -5.20 -13.18 15.10
C GLY A 95 -5.70 -14.18 14.05
N TYR A 96 -4.85 -15.08 13.53
CA TYR A 96 -5.29 -16.10 12.58
C TYR A 96 -6.19 -17.16 13.24
N ASP A 97 -7.38 -17.37 12.67
CA ASP A 97 -8.27 -18.47 13.02
C ASP A 97 -8.14 -19.60 11.96
N PRO A 98 -7.61 -20.78 12.33
CA PRO A 98 -7.44 -21.89 11.39
C PRO A 98 -8.75 -22.56 10.96
N GLU A 99 -9.85 -22.39 11.70
CA GLU A 99 -11.14 -22.98 11.34
C GLU A 99 -11.83 -22.17 10.24
N THR A 100 -11.80 -20.84 10.36
CA THR A 100 -12.44 -19.93 9.38
C THR A 100 -11.49 -19.45 8.29
N GLY A 101 -10.18 -19.54 8.52
CA GLY A 101 -9.15 -18.99 7.64
C GLY A 101 -9.09 -17.46 7.66
N GLN A 102 -9.69 -16.81 8.66
CA GLN A 102 -9.77 -15.35 8.78
C GLN A 102 -8.78 -14.81 9.82
N TYR A 103 -8.59 -13.49 9.81
CA TYR A 103 -7.77 -12.80 10.79
C TYR A 103 -8.63 -11.85 11.63
N ASP A 104 -8.46 -11.91 12.95
CA ASP A 104 -8.76 -10.80 13.85
C ASP A 104 -7.64 -9.76 13.78
N LEU A 105 -7.98 -8.57 13.27
CA LEU A 105 -7.05 -7.49 13.01
C LEU A 105 -6.77 -6.60 14.23
N THR A 106 -7.37 -6.89 15.40
CA THR A 106 -7.29 -6.05 16.60
C THR A 106 -5.84 -5.78 17.01
N SER A 107 -4.98 -6.80 16.93
CA SER A 107 -3.55 -6.67 17.27
C SER A 107 -2.76 -5.83 16.26
N TRP A 108 -3.27 -5.58 15.05
CA TRP A 108 -2.55 -4.84 13.98
C TRP A 108 -2.74 -3.33 14.09
N ALA A 109 -3.29 -2.85 15.21
CA ALA A 109 -3.46 -1.44 15.52
C ALA A 109 -2.13 -0.76 15.90
N TYR A 110 -2.11 0.57 15.80
CA TYR A 110 -1.04 1.35 16.40
C TYR A 110 -1.22 1.43 17.92
N LYS A 111 -0.10 1.57 18.63
CA LYS A 111 -0.11 1.90 20.05
C LYS A 111 -0.66 3.30 20.24
N SER A 112 -1.75 3.42 20.99
CA SER A 112 -2.37 4.70 21.35
C SER A 112 -2.11 5.02 22.81
N ARG A 113 -1.79 6.28 23.11
CA ARG A 113 -1.71 6.75 24.49
C ARG A 113 -3.12 6.79 25.07
N ALA A 114 -3.33 6.18 26.23
CA ALA A 114 -4.62 6.24 26.93
C ALA A 114 -5.07 7.71 27.08
N ALA A 115 -6.35 7.97 26.83
CA ALA A 115 -6.96 9.30 26.92
C ALA A 115 -6.95 9.81 28.37
N GLY A 116 -5.83 10.36 28.82
CA GLY A 116 -5.66 10.88 30.17
C GLY A 116 -4.92 12.22 30.25
N GLU A 117 -4.19 12.63 29.21
CA GLU A 117 -3.33 13.82 29.28
C GLU A 117 -3.27 14.51 27.92
N GLU A 118 -4.21 15.43 27.67
CA GLU A 118 -4.11 16.66 26.86
C GLU A 118 -5.49 17.04 26.32
N LYS A 119 -6.09 18.09 26.90
CA LYS A 119 -7.25 18.77 26.32
C LYS A 119 -6.77 19.60 25.13
N VAL A 120 -7.24 19.30 23.93
CA VAL A 120 -7.08 20.17 22.76
C VAL A 120 -8.44 20.48 22.16
N GLY A 121 -8.83 21.76 22.25
CA GLY A 121 -9.79 22.47 21.38
C GLY A 121 -11.23 21.95 21.31
N GLU A 122 -12.15 22.67 21.93
CA GLU A 122 -13.61 22.42 21.88
C GLU A 122 -14.17 22.34 20.45
N PRO A 123 -14.89 21.27 20.08
CA PRO A 123 -16.04 21.36 19.19
C PRO A 123 -17.30 21.67 20.03
N GLY A 124 -18.17 22.54 19.51
CA GLY A 124 -19.40 22.99 20.18
C GLY A 124 -20.36 21.86 20.60
N PRO A 125 -21.36 22.19 21.42
CA PRO A 125 -22.11 21.21 22.19
C PRO A 125 -23.08 20.46 21.29
N GLU A 126 -22.99 19.13 21.25
CA GLU A 126 -24.15 18.27 21.18
C GLU A 126 -23.77 16.86 21.64
N GLU A 127 -24.52 16.38 22.63
CA GLU A 127 -24.42 15.10 23.30
C GLU A 127 -24.76 13.95 22.33
N HIS A 128 -24.02 12.85 22.40
CA HIS A 128 -24.53 11.48 22.62
C HIS A 128 -23.43 10.42 22.40
N GLY A 129 -23.38 9.46 23.34
CA GLY A 129 -22.96 8.07 23.12
C GLY A 129 -21.49 7.81 22.84
N ALA A 130 -20.69 7.65 23.91
CA ALA A 130 -19.39 7.00 23.81
C ALA A 130 -19.57 5.47 23.87
N GLU A 131 -19.59 4.83 22.71
CA GLU A 131 -19.25 3.41 22.57
C GLU A 131 -18.17 3.26 21.50
N GLN A 132 -17.21 2.38 21.77
CA GLN A 132 -16.08 2.09 20.90
C GLN A 132 -16.62 1.64 19.53
N ALA A 133 -16.53 2.52 18.53
CA ALA A 133 -16.87 2.18 17.17
C ALA A 133 -15.91 1.10 16.69
N ALA A 134 -16.48 -0.09 16.45
CA ALA A 134 -15.84 -1.13 15.68
C ALA A 134 -15.35 -0.55 14.35
N VAL A 135 -14.18 -1.02 13.94
CA VAL A 135 -13.46 -0.73 12.71
C VAL A 135 -14.41 -0.36 11.57
N ALA A 136 -14.16 0.78 10.90
CA ALA A 136 -14.86 1.14 9.66
C ALA A 136 -14.72 0.00 8.63
N GLU A 137 -15.74 -0.85 8.54
CA GLU A 137 -15.74 -2.13 7.80
C GLU A 137 -15.72 -1.95 6.27
N GLY A 138 -15.78 -0.72 5.77
CA GLY A 138 -15.86 -0.40 4.34
C GLY A 138 -14.67 -0.83 3.47
N GLN A 139 -13.66 -1.52 4.01
CA GLN A 139 -12.40 -1.83 3.32
C GLN A 139 -11.96 -3.29 3.41
N ALA A 140 -12.88 -4.24 3.60
CA ALA A 140 -12.58 -5.68 3.61
C ALA A 140 -11.86 -6.20 2.35
N TYR A 141 -11.89 -5.46 1.23
CA TYR A 141 -11.34 -5.90 -0.07
C TYR A 141 -10.16 -5.09 -0.63
N GLY A 142 -9.45 -4.26 0.16
CA GLY A 142 -8.09 -3.87 -0.27
C GLY A 142 -7.53 -2.50 0.04
N SER A 143 -7.93 -1.82 1.12
CA SER A 143 -7.24 -0.55 1.48
C SER A 143 -7.19 -0.22 2.97
N GLY A 144 -7.63 -1.11 3.86
CA GLY A 144 -7.77 -0.83 5.29
C GLY A 144 -6.44 -0.83 6.04
N GLY A 145 -5.76 0.32 6.08
CA GLY A 145 -4.96 0.66 7.25
C GLY A 145 -5.91 1.07 8.38
N PRO A 146 -5.55 0.85 9.67
CA PRO A 146 -6.38 1.29 10.78
C PRO A 146 -6.69 2.79 10.64
N PRO A 147 -7.93 3.23 10.92
CA PRO A 147 -8.28 4.64 10.86
C PRO A 147 -7.34 5.45 11.76
N LEU A 148 -6.74 6.50 11.18
CA LEU A 148 -5.96 7.47 11.94
C LEU A 148 -6.94 8.42 12.61
N ASP A 149 -7.61 7.96 13.66
CA ASP A 149 -8.36 8.85 14.54
C ASP A 149 -7.41 9.91 15.12
N HIS A 150 -7.92 11.10 15.44
CA HIS A 150 -7.17 12.20 16.06
C HIS A 150 -6.40 11.86 17.37
N ALA A 151 -6.42 10.62 17.86
CA ALA A 151 -5.89 10.24 19.16
C ALA A 151 -4.46 9.69 19.09
N LEU A 152 -3.49 10.52 19.48
CA LEU A 152 -2.32 10.14 20.28
C LEU A 152 -1.61 8.82 19.92
N ILE A 153 -1.35 8.57 18.62
CA ILE A 153 -0.50 7.45 18.21
C ILE A 153 0.90 7.72 18.74
N GLU A 154 1.44 6.77 19.50
CA GLU A 154 2.81 6.85 19.97
C GLU A 154 3.77 6.75 18.77
N ARG A 155 4.81 7.59 18.80
CA ARG A 155 5.80 7.65 17.73
C ARG A 155 7.19 7.71 18.32
N ASP A 156 8.11 7.05 17.65
CA ASP A 156 9.54 7.23 17.83
C ASP A 156 10.12 7.95 16.60
N PRO A 157 10.38 9.28 16.69
CA PRO A 157 11.02 10.02 15.62
C PRO A 157 12.43 9.49 15.28
N THR A 158 13.11 8.80 16.20
CA THR A 158 14.45 8.26 15.93
C THR A 158 14.41 7.01 15.05
N MET A 159 13.25 6.35 14.96
CA MET A 159 13.02 5.06 14.28
C MET A 159 13.93 3.94 14.79
N THR A 160 14.25 3.94 16.08
CA THR A 160 15.10 2.94 16.75
C THR A 160 14.29 1.98 17.63
N ASP A 161 13.10 2.38 18.07
CA ASP A 161 12.20 1.53 18.86
C ASP A 161 11.85 0.24 18.09
N PRO A 162 12.01 -0.95 18.68
CA PRO A 162 11.78 -2.22 18.00
C PRO A 162 10.33 -2.43 17.52
N ARG A 163 9.37 -1.66 18.06
CA ARG A 163 7.95 -1.66 17.68
C ARG A 163 7.59 -0.55 16.71
N CYS A 164 8.49 0.36 16.36
CA CYS A 164 8.20 1.30 15.29
C CYS A 164 8.08 0.56 13.95
N VAL A 165 7.18 1.03 13.08
CA VAL A 165 6.89 0.35 11.80
C VAL A 165 8.16 0.06 10.99
N LEU A 166 9.16 0.94 11.00
CA LEU A 166 10.41 0.70 10.28
C LEU A 166 11.16 -0.54 10.80
N GLN A 167 11.24 -0.73 12.12
CA GLN A 167 11.93 -1.87 12.72
C GLN A 167 11.13 -3.16 12.56
N VAL A 168 9.79 -3.07 12.60
CA VAL A 168 8.92 -4.21 12.24
C VAL A 168 9.15 -4.63 10.79
N LEU A 169 9.19 -3.68 9.84
CA LEU A 169 9.52 -3.98 8.44
C LEU A 169 10.91 -4.60 8.29
N ARG A 170 11.91 -4.09 9.02
CA ARG A 170 13.27 -4.63 8.98
C ARG A 170 13.30 -6.10 9.43
N ARG A 171 12.60 -6.44 10.51
CA ARG A 171 12.43 -7.83 10.97
C ARG A 171 11.70 -8.68 9.93
N HIS A 172 10.54 -8.22 9.46
CA HIS A 172 9.69 -8.95 8.52
C HIS A 172 10.42 -9.31 7.22
N TYR A 173 11.19 -8.36 6.67
CA TYR A 173 11.87 -8.55 5.39
C TYR A 173 13.26 -9.20 5.51
N ALA A 174 13.79 -9.45 6.72
CA ALA A 174 15.14 -10.00 6.90
C ALA A 174 15.38 -11.34 6.18
N ARG A 175 14.35 -12.19 6.11
CA ARG A 175 14.40 -13.52 5.46
C ARG A 175 14.57 -13.46 3.93
N TYR A 176 14.26 -12.33 3.31
CA TYR A 176 14.28 -12.18 1.86
C TYR A 176 15.70 -11.84 1.39
N THR A 177 16.51 -12.87 1.19
CA THR A 177 17.91 -12.72 0.80
C THR A 177 18.12 -12.84 -0.72
N PRO A 178 19.24 -12.34 -1.27
CA PRO A 178 19.58 -12.59 -2.67
C PRO A 178 19.63 -14.09 -3.02
N ALA A 179 20.01 -14.95 -2.07
CA ALA A 179 20.01 -16.40 -2.26
C ALA A 179 18.58 -16.94 -2.45
N LEU A 180 17.62 -16.49 -1.63
CA LEU A 180 16.22 -16.85 -1.77
C LEU A 180 15.64 -16.37 -3.12
N VAL A 181 16.06 -15.20 -3.60
CA VAL A 181 15.70 -14.69 -4.93
C VAL A 181 16.22 -15.63 -6.03
N THR A 182 17.48 -16.07 -5.94
CA THR A 182 18.02 -17.03 -6.92
C THR A 182 17.25 -18.35 -6.90
N GLU A 183 16.93 -18.88 -5.72
CA GLU A 183 16.20 -20.13 -5.56
C GLU A 183 14.75 -20.04 -6.08
N VAL A 184 13.99 -19.04 -5.62
CA VAL A 184 12.53 -18.96 -5.81
C VAL A 184 12.15 -18.14 -7.04
N CYS A 185 12.91 -17.11 -7.40
CA CYS A 185 12.63 -16.29 -8.59
C CYS A 185 13.39 -16.78 -9.82
N GLY A 186 14.49 -17.51 -9.65
CA GLY A 186 15.38 -17.87 -10.75
C GLY A 186 16.24 -16.71 -11.26
N ILE A 187 16.35 -15.63 -10.49
CA ILE A 187 17.13 -14.44 -10.85
C ILE A 187 18.56 -14.60 -10.33
N GLY A 188 19.54 -14.51 -11.24
CA GLY A 188 20.95 -14.60 -10.88
C GLY A 188 21.40 -13.45 -9.97
N ARG A 189 22.44 -13.69 -9.17
CA ARG A 189 22.97 -12.69 -8.23
C ARG A 189 23.36 -11.37 -8.90
N GLU A 190 23.98 -11.44 -10.08
CA GLU A 190 24.37 -10.26 -10.85
C GLU A 190 23.16 -9.39 -11.24
N ASP A 191 22.07 -10.01 -11.72
CA ASP A 191 20.86 -9.29 -12.11
C ASP A 191 20.14 -8.69 -10.91
N PHE A 192 20.10 -9.42 -9.78
CA PHE A 192 19.57 -8.88 -8.54
C PHE A 192 20.39 -7.67 -8.07
N ASP A 193 21.71 -7.79 -8.02
CA ASP A 193 22.60 -6.70 -7.59
C ASP A 193 22.50 -5.50 -8.53
N TYR A 194 22.37 -5.72 -9.84
CA TYR A 194 22.14 -4.66 -10.83
C TYR A 194 20.81 -3.94 -10.59
N LEU A 195 19.72 -4.68 -10.33
CA LEU A 195 18.40 -4.11 -10.06
C LEU A 195 18.39 -3.33 -8.74
N ALA A 196 18.92 -3.93 -7.67
CA ALA A 196 19.03 -3.29 -6.36
C ALA A 196 19.82 -1.99 -6.45
N ARG A 197 21.01 -2.03 -7.07
CA ARG A 197 21.85 -0.85 -7.30
C ARG A 197 21.12 0.23 -8.10
N SER A 198 20.42 -0.14 -9.17
CA SER A 198 19.70 0.81 -10.01
C SER A 198 18.56 1.52 -9.27
N ILE A 199 17.93 0.86 -8.29
CA ILE A 199 16.89 1.46 -7.45
C ILE A 199 17.50 2.38 -6.39
N VAL A 200 18.53 1.93 -5.67
CA VAL A 200 19.15 2.72 -4.59
C VAL A 200 19.90 3.95 -5.10
N GLU A 201 20.46 3.89 -6.32
CA GLU A 201 21.04 5.06 -7.02
C GLU A 201 20.02 6.19 -7.25
N ASN A 202 18.71 5.89 -7.14
CA ASN A 202 17.63 6.84 -7.28
C ASN A 202 16.98 7.23 -5.94
N SER A 203 17.53 6.80 -4.81
CA SER A 203 17.11 7.28 -3.50
C SER A 203 17.54 8.74 -3.30
N GLY A 204 16.73 9.51 -2.55
CA GLY A 204 16.99 10.93 -2.30
C GLY A 204 16.21 11.89 -3.21
N ARG A 205 16.57 13.17 -3.18
CA ARG A 205 15.80 14.28 -3.78
C ARG A 205 15.97 14.44 -5.29
N GLU A 206 17.07 13.95 -5.84
CA GLU A 206 17.49 14.30 -7.20
C GLU A 206 16.93 13.37 -8.28
N ARG A 207 16.63 12.12 -7.91
CA ARG A 207 16.21 11.08 -8.84
C ARG A 207 15.00 10.34 -8.31
N THR A 208 14.34 9.63 -9.21
CA THR A 208 13.16 8.82 -8.93
C THR A 208 13.21 7.53 -9.72
N THR A 209 12.54 6.50 -9.21
CA THR A 209 12.21 5.28 -9.96
C THR A 209 10.71 5.18 -10.10
N MET A 210 10.22 4.75 -11.26
CA MET A 210 8.81 4.45 -11.51
C MET A 210 8.65 2.96 -11.77
N PHE A 211 7.67 2.34 -11.09
CA PHE A 211 7.25 0.99 -11.41
C PHE A 211 6.00 1.03 -12.27
N ALA A 212 6.06 0.40 -13.44
CA ALA A 212 4.91 0.24 -14.33
C ALA A 212 4.47 -1.23 -14.32
N TYR A 213 3.21 -1.48 -13.97
CA TYR A 213 2.66 -2.83 -13.92
C TYR A 213 1.21 -2.85 -14.44
N ALA A 214 0.70 -4.03 -14.77
CA ALA A 214 -0.69 -4.27 -15.14
C ALA A 214 -1.14 -5.64 -14.60
N VAL A 215 -1.66 -6.52 -15.46
CA VAL A 215 -2.19 -7.83 -15.05
C VAL A 215 -1.13 -8.79 -14.48
N GLY A 216 0.14 -8.59 -14.82
CA GLY A 216 1.24 -9.44 -14.38
C GLY A 216 1.46 -9.46 -12.86
N TRP A 217 0.95 -8.47 -12.13
CA TRP A 217 0.94 -8.50 -10.65
C TRP A 217 -0.45 -8.73 -10.07
N THR A 218 -1.54 -8.39 -10.78
CA THR A 218 -2.88 -8.41 -10.18
C THR A 218 -3.57 -9.77 -10.25
N GLN A 219 -3.26 -10.61 -11.22
CA GLN A 219 -3.97 -11.88 -11.44
C GLN A 219 -3.34 -13.06 -10.67
N HIS A 220 -3.10 -12.83 -9.39
CA HIS A 220 -2.58 -13.80 -8.43
C HIS A 220 -3.39 -13.73 -7.13
N SER A 221 -3.47 -14.82 -6.38
CA SER A 221 -4.07 -14.82 -5.02
C SER A 221 -3.37 -13.82 -4.09
N LEU A 222 -2.08 -13.57 -4.32
CA LEU A 222 -1.26 -12.60 -3.58
C LEU A 222 -1.11 -11.25 -4.28
N GLY A 223 -1.89 -10.97 -5.34
CA GLY A 223 -1.66 -9.81 -6.21
C GLY A 223 -1.73 -8.47 -5.49
N ALA A 224 -2.67 -8.33 -4.54
CA ALA A 224 -2.73 -7.15 -3.67
C ALA A 224 -1.44 -6.97 -2.85
N GLN A 225 -0.84 -8.07 -2.36
CA GLN A 225 0.41 -7.99 -1.60
C GLN A 225 1.60 -7.64 -2.49
N PHE A 226 1.66 -8.11 -3.75
CA PHE A 226 2.73 -7.70 -4.67
C PHE A 226 2.75 -6.19 -4.85
N ILE A 227 1.56 -5.61 -5.04
CA ILE A 227 1.38 -4.16 -5.18
C ILE A 227 1.72 -3.45 -3.87
N ARG A 228 1.31 -3.96 -2.71
CA ARG A 228 1.69 -3.39 -1.40
C ARG A 228 3.20 -3.38 -1.18
N THR A 229 3.90 -4.49 -1.47
CA THR A 229 5.36 -4.58 -1.36
C THR A 229 6.03 -3.56 -2.28
N SER A 230 5.53 -3.40 -3.51
CA SER A 230 6.03 -2.36 -4.42
C SER A 230 5.81 -0.93 -3.89
N ALA A 231 4.68 -0.67 -3.23
CA ALA A 231 4.37 0.62 -2.62
C ALA A 231 5.29 0.92 -1.43
N ILE A 232 5.57 -0.08 -0.59
CA ILE A 232 6.55 0.05 0.51
C ILE A 232 7.92 0.44 -0.06
N LEU A 233 8.40 -0.26 -1.09
CA LEU A 233 9.69 0.07 -1.71
C LEU A 233 9.71 1.49 -2.29
N GLN A 234 8.63 1.92 -2.96
CA GLN A 234 8.53 3.27 -3.50
C GLN A 234 8.46 4.35 -2.42
N LEU A 235 7.87 4.07 -1.26
CA LEU A 235 7.87 4.96 -0.09
C LEU A 235 9.26 5.04 0.55
N LEU A 236 9.96 3.91 0.69
CA LEU A 236 11.34 3.88 1.20
C LEU A 236 12.30 4.69 0.32
N MET A 237 12.12 4.64 -1.00
CA MET A 237 12.92 5.45 -1.95
C MET A 237 12.43 6.90 -2.06
N GLY A 238 11.31 7.23 -1.44
CA GLY A 238 10.71 8.56 -1.52
C GLY A 238 10.25 8.93 -2.93
N ASN A 239 9.77 7.96 -3.71
CA ASN A 239 9.35 8.13 -5.11
C ASN A 239 7.89 8.56 -5.25
N VAL A 240 7.06 8.39 -4.22
CA VAL A 240 5.62 8.67 -4.29
C VAL A 240 5.37 10.19 -4.26
N GLY A 241 4.55 10.67 -5.20
CA GLY A 241 4.21 12.10 -5.34
C GLY A 241 5.23 12.95 -6.09
N ARG A 242 6.26 12.34 -6.70
CA ARG A 242 7.33 13.06 -7.42
C ARG A 242 7.32 12.75 -8.92
N PRO A 243 7.66 13.72 -9.79
CA PRO A 243 7.78 13.49 -11.24
C PRO A 243 8.74 12.35 -11.57
N GLY A 244 8.36 11.51 -12.54
CA GLY A 244 9.14 10.33 -12.94
C GLY A 244 9.19 9.20 -11.90
N GLY A 245 8.48 9.34 -10.78
CA GLY A 245 8.41 8.35 -9.70
C GLY A 245 7.06 7.63 -9.60
N GLY A 246 6.81 7.05 -8.43
CA GLY A 246 5.54 6.43 -8.08
C GLY A 246 5.26 5.10 -8.79
N ILE A 247 4.00 4.70 -8.75
CA ILE A 247 3.54 3.44 -9.31
C ILE A 247 2.53 3.73 -10.42
N MET A 248 2.93 3.41 -11.65
CA MET A 248 2.07 3.48 -12.82
C MET A 248 1.33 2.15 -12.98
N ALA A 249 0.21 2.01 -12.25
CA ALA A 249 -0.74 0.94 -12.48
C ALA A 249 -1.43 1.16 -13.83
N LEU A 250 -1.01 0.47 -14.88
CA LEU A 250 -1.52 0.66 -16.23
C LEU A 250 -2.89 0.00 -16.37
N ARG A 251 -3.92 0.82 -16.61
CA ARG A 251 -5.31 0.37 -16.75
C ARG A 251 -5.51 -0.32 -18.11
N GLY A 252 -6.44 -1.27 -18.15
CA GLY A 252 -6.76 -2.05 -19.36
C GLY A 252 -7.71 -1.31 -20.31
N HIS A 253 -9.01 -1.56 -20.16
CA HIS A 253 -10.04 -0.97 -21.03
C HIS A 253 -10.03 0.57 -20.95
N ALA A 254 -10.39 1.25 -22.05
CA ALA A 254 -10.30 2.70 -22.20
C ALA A 254 -10.99 3.49 -21.07
N SER A 255 -12.07 2.96 -20.52
CA SER A 255 -12.89 3.57 -19.48
C SER A 255 -12.94 2.75 -18.19
N ILE A 256 -12.05 1.77 -17.97
CA ILE A 256 -12.12 0.92 -16.76
C ILE A 256 -11.96 1.75 -15.47
N GLN A 257 -11.21 2.85 -15.53
CA GLN A 257 -11.11 3.80 -14.42
C GLN A 257 -12.48 4.45 -14.15
N GLY A 258 -13.14 4.99 -15.18
CA GLY A 258 -14.47 5.58 -15.05
C GLY A 258 -15.55 4.57 -14.62
N ALA A 259 -15.46 3.32 -15.06
CA ALA A 259 -16.33 2.23 -14.62
C ALA A 259 -16.04 1.72 -13.20
N SER A 260 -14.93 2.15 -12.60
CA SER A 260 -14.65 1.97 -11.16
C SER A 260 -15.10 3.18 -10.35
N ASP A 261 -14.92 4.39 -10.90
CA ASP A 261 -15.33 5.66 -10.27
C ASP A 261 -16.87 5.79 -10.20
N ILE A 262 -17.56 5.34 -11.25
CA ILE A 262 -19.00 5.10 -11.32
C ILE A 262 -19.15 3.58 -11.44
N PRO A 263 -19.18 2.87 -10.30
CA PRO A 263 -18.88 1.45 -10.26
C PRO A 263 -19.93 0.61 -10.96
N THR A 264 -19.47 -0.33 -11.79
CA THR A 264 -20.20 -1.57 -12.09
C THR A 264 -19.80 -2.71 -11.14
N LEU A 265 -19.05 -2.40 -10.08
CA LEU A 265 -18.65 -3.30 -9.01
C LEU A 265 -19.77 -3.44 -7.97
N PHE A 266 -20.02 -4.66 -7.50
CA PHE A 266 -21.14 -4.96 -6.61
C PHE A 266 -21.05 -4.30 -5.23
N ASN A 267 -19.83 -3.97 -4.78
CA ASN A 267 -19.54 -3.54 -3.42
C ASN A 267 -19.32 -2.03 -3.27
N LEU A 268 -19.48 -1.25 -4.34
CA LEU A 268 -19.24 0.20 -4.33
C LEU A 268 -20.41 0.96 -4.96
N LEU A 269 -20.61 2.17 -4.46
CA LEU A 269 -21.41 3.24 -5.02
C LEU A 269 -20.49 4.30 -5.67
N PRO A 270 -21.03 5.19 -6.54
CA PRO A 270 -20.24 6.25 -7.17
C PRO A 270 -19.38 7.05 -6.19
N GLY A 271 -18.15 7.34 -6.61
CA GLY A 271 -17.17 8.03 -5.78
C GLY A 271 -16.55 7.15 -4.71
N TYR A 272 -16.50 5.82 -4.91
CA TYR A 272 -15.90 4.82 -4.02
C TYR A 272 -16.60 4.62 -2.67
N LEU A 273 -17.82 5.13 -2.50
CA LEU A 273 -18.61 4.90 -1.29
C LEU A 273 -18.90 3.39 -1.18
N PRO A 274 -18.75 2.74 0.00
CA PRO A 274 -19.07 1.33 0.11
C PRO A 274 -20.59 1.09 -0.04
N MET A 275 -20.95 -0.04 -0.63
CA MET A 275 -22.35 -0.42 -0.75
C MET A 275 -22.97 -0.69 0.64
N PRO A 276 -24.17 -0.17 0.96
CA PRO A 276 -24.88 -0.55 2.17
C PRO A 276 -25.17 -2.06 2.20
N VAL A 277 -25.07 -2.68 3.38
CA VAL A 277 -25.30 -4.11 3.56
C VAL A 277 -26.65 -4.31 4.25
N ALA A 278 -27.55 -5.05 3.60
CA ALA A 278 -28.84 -5.40 4.16
C ALA A 278 -28.68 -6.18 5.48
N GLY A 279 -29.49 -5.84 6.49
CA GLY A 279 -29.40 -6.43 7.83
C GLY A 279 -28.24 -5.91 8.70
N LYS A 280 -27.35 -5.06 8.15
CA LYS A 280 -26.35 -4.31 8.92
C LYS A 280 -26.65 -2.82 8.96
N HIS A 281 -27.02 -2.24 7.82
CA HIS A 281 -27.31 -0.81 7.70
C HIS A 281 -28.80 -0.61 7.42
N GLU A 282 -29.61 -0.45 8.47
CA GLU A 282 -31.06 -0.26 8.37
C GLU A 282 -31.47 1.21 8.31
N SER A 283 -30.55 2.13 8.64
CA SER A 283 -30.74 3.56 8.51
C SER A 283 -29.53 4.24 7.87
N LEU A 284 -29.75 5.45 7.34
CA LEU A 284 -28.65 6.29 6.85
C LEU A 284 -27.63 6.60 7.95
N GLY A 285 -28.08 6.78 9.19
CA GLY A 285 -27.19 7.01 10.34
C GLY A 285 -26.24 5.84 10.56
N GLN A 286 -26.78 4.62 10.66
CA GLN A 286 -25.99 3.39 10.83
C GLN A 286 -25.00 3.17 9.67
N TYR A 287 -25.42 3.43 8.43
CA TYR A 287 -24.51 3.39 7.29
C TYR A 287 -23.37 4.40 7.45
N LEU A 288 -23.69 5.66 7.77
CA LEU A 288 -22.70 6.72 7.87
C LEU A 288 -21.69 6.47 8.98
N GLU A 289 -22.13 5.96 10.14
CA GLU A 289 -21.26 5.54 11.25
C GLU A 289 -20.29 4.43 10.82
N ALA A 290 -20.72 3.50 9.98
CA ALA A 290 -19.87 2.42 9.47
C ALA A 290 -18.85 2.89 8.40
N VAL A 291 -19.15 3.99 7.69
CA VAL A 291 -18.32 4.49 6.58
C VAL A 291 -17.33 5.56 7.02
N PHE A 292 -17.70 6.41 7.97
CA PHE A 292 -16.82 7.48 8.38
C PHE A 292 -16.85 7.82 9.87
N SER A 293 -15.68 8.23 10.35
CA SER A 293 -15.51 8.90 11.64
C SER A 293 -15.15 10.37 11.39
N LYS A 294 -15.73 11.30 12.16
CA LYS A 294 -15.29 12.71 12.13
C LYS A 294 -13.85 12.87 12.63
N ARG A 295 -13.30 11.85 13.29
CA ARG A 295 -11.94 11.85 13.83
C ARG A 295 -10.89 11.33 12.85
N GLN A 296 -11.29 10.74 11.73
CA GLN A 296 -10.36 10.24 10.72
C GLN A 296 -9.84 11.36 9.81
N LYS A 297 -8.83 11.06 8.98
CA LYS A 297 -8.35 11.95 7.92
C LYS A 297 -8.71 11.41 6.54
N GLY A 298 -8.72 12.30 5.56
CA GLY A 298 -8.84 11.94 4.15
C GLY A 298 -10.24 12.09 3.58
N PHE A 299 -10.41 11.53 2.38
CA PHE A 299 -11.60 11.69 1.54
C PHE A 299 -12.89 11.35 2.31
N TRP A 300 -12.88 10.26 3.09
CA TRP A 300 -14.07 9.75 3.76
C TRP A 300 -14.59 10.59 4.93
N THR A 301 -13.85 11.59 5.41
CA THR A 301 -14.34 12.52 6.45
C THR A 301 -15.60 13.29 6.05
N LYS A 302 -15.93 13.31 4.76
CA LYS A 302 -17.12 13.95 4.16
C LYS A 302 -18.08 12.94 3.53
N ALA A 303 -18.04 11.68 3.97
CA ALA A 303 -18.91 10.64 3.41
C ALA A 303 -20.41 10.96 3.59
N ASP A 304 -20.79 11.69 4.64
CA ASP A 304 -22.14 12.24 4.82
C ASP A 304 -22.57 13.11 3.64
N THR A 305 -21.71 14.06 3.26
CA THR A 305 -21.92 15.02 2.18
C THR A 305 -22.01 14.28 0.85
N TYR A 306 -21.13 13.31 0.62
CA TYR A 306 -21.10 12.53 -0.61
C TYR A 306 -22.33 11.64 -0.75
N MET A 307 -22.68 10.91 0.32
CA MET A 307 -23.85 10.04 0.31
C MET A 307 -25.13 10.84 0.14
N VAL A 308 -25.35 11.90 0.91
CA VAL A 308 -26.55 12.74 0.78
C VAL A 308 -26.65 13.36 -0.62
N SER A 309 -25.53 13.82 -1.19
CA SER A 309 -25.52 14.33 -2.57
C SER A 309 -25.90 13.26 -3.59
N LEU A 310 -25.44 12.03 -3.40
CA LEU A 310 -25.78 10.90 -4.27
C LEU A 310 -27.27 10.54 -4.16
N LEU A 311 -27.81 10.44 -2.94
CA LEU A 311 -29.23 10.15 -2.72
C LEU A 311 -30.12 11.22 -3.38
N LYS A 312 -29.80 12.50 -3.21
CA LYS A 312 -30.54 13.61 -3.86
C LYS A 312 -30.50 13.51 -5.38
N ALA A 313 -29.35 13.16 -5.96
CA ALA A 313 -29.24 12.99 -7.41
C ALA A 313 -30.12 11.84 -7.95
N TRP A 314 -30.40 10.82 -7.14
CA TRP A 314 -31.21 9.67 -7.55
C TRP A 314 -32.71 9.83 -7.26
N TRP A 315 -33.07 10.50 -6.16
CA TRP A 315 -34.46 10.53 -5.69
C TRP A 315 -35.08 11.93 -5.53
N GLY A 316 -34.30 13.01 -5.63
CA GLY A 316 -34.77 14.40 -5.44
C GLY A 316 -34.63 14.89 -4.02
#